data_AF-A0A2S8PQU2-F1
#
_entry.id   AF-A0A2S8PQU2-F1
#
_cell.length_a   1.000
_cell.length_b   1.000
_cell.length_c   1.000
_cell.angle_alpha   90.00
_cell.angle_beta   90.00
_cell.angle_gamma   90.00
#
_symmetry.space_group_name_H-M   'P 1'
#
loop_
_entity.id
_entity.type
_entity.pdbx_description
1 polymer ?
#
loop_
_entity_poly.entity_id
_entity_poly.type
_entity_poly.pdbx_seq_one_letter_code
_entity_poly.pdbx_strand_id
1 'polypeptide(L)'
;MTRRRKPVLRRTLMTTIAATALLTSLLPAASDASPDKGLSAIASALTPILQQAEKDGIRMSVGIRDLSGHYGHETLLLGSREPYMPASTIKLAVVSALMQQVDRGELSLADQVTVTPEDVVGGSGSLQTESFPQNLTLERLARLMITQSDNTATNVLIDKVGMDRVQQLMDQLDLRTMHLGRKMFAAAPSPPPAVRSPAPSSLPWSPGNLAWHPLRVNPASFTISVTTVRMQAISPQPVKLASCAEPARAGLTEQL
;
A
#
# COMPACT_ATOMS: atom_id res chain seq x y z
N MET A 1 -47.34 88.06 -5.04
CA MET A 1 -48.23 88.10 -6.23
C MET A 1 -47.51 87.51 -7.44
N THR A 2 -48.11 86.48 -8.05
CA THR A 2 -48.11 86.12 -9.51
C THR A 2 -46.81 86.00 -10.33
N ARG A 3 -46.52 84.78 -10.83
CA ARG A 3 -46.55 84.31 -12.26
C ARG A 3 -45.80 82.97 -12.38
N ARG A 4 -46.41 81.82 -12.74
CA ARG A 4 -46.89 81.26 -14.04
C ARG A 4 -45.83 80.87 -15.10
N ARG A 5 -45.77 79.54 -15.34
CA ARG A 5 -45.55 78.72 -16.60
C ARG A 5 -44.13 78.65 -17.21
N LYS A 6 -43.43 77.49 -17.19
CA LYS A 6 -43.41 76.29 -18.13
C LYS A 6 -42.66 76.56 -19.47
N PRO A 7 -42.20 75.54 -20.26
CA PRO A 7 -41.41 74.31 -20.06
C PRO A 7 -40.32 74.15 -21.20
N VAL A 8 -40.05 72.91 -21.69
CA VAL A 8 -39.25 72.45 -22.88
C VAL A 8 -37.87 71.88 -22.51
N LEU A 9 -37.56 70.57 -22.47
CA LEU A 9 -37.78 69.34 -23.27
C LEU A 9 -36.89 69.22 -24.55
N ARG A 10 -36.17 68.07 -24.62
CA ARG A 10 -35.52 67.39 -25.78
C ARG A 10 -34.18 67.99 -26.22
N ARG A 11 -33.12 67.25 -26.57
CA ARG A 11 -32.91 65.90 -27.16
C ARG A 11 -31.43 65.49 -26.88
N THR A 12 -31.10 64.26 -26.49
CA THR A 12 -30.45 63.19 -27.33
C THR A 12 -29.04 63.58 -27.79
N LEU A 13 -27.93 62.83 -27.63
CA LEU A 13 -27.69 61.44 -28.03
C LEU A 13 -26.27 61.00 -27.56
N MET A 14 -26.13 59.69 -27.38
CA MET A 14 -24.93 58.87 -27.15
C MET A 14 -23.72 59.22 -28.04
N THR A 15 -22.48 58.99 -27.55
CA THR A 15 -21.54 57.98 -28.10
C THR A 15 -20.16 57.96 -27.38
N THR A 16 -19.80 56.75 -26.91
CA THR A 16 -18.48 56.09 -26.92
C THR A 16 -17.21 56.81 -26.46
N ILE A 17 -16.65 56.37 -25.32
CA ILE A 17 -15.21 56.38 -25.05
C ILE A 17 -14.73 54.93 -25.03
N ALA A 18 -13.91 54.58 -26.03
CA ALA A 18 -13.07 53.39 -26.01
C ALA A 18 -11.62 53.86 -26.10
N ALA A 19 -10.83 53.65 -25.05
CA ALA A 19 -9.38 53.72 -25.09
C ALA A 19 -8.78 52.87 -23.95
N THR A 20 -8.43 51.64 -24.32
CA THR A 20 -7.20 50.92 -23.93
C THR A 20 -6.81 50.87 -22.45
N ALA A 21 -7.16 49.74 -21.81
CA ALA A 21 -6.36 49.12 -20.75
C ALA A 21 -6.05 47.67 -21.15
N LEU A 22 -5.04 47.50 -22.02
CA LEU A 22 -4.40 46.21 -22.27
C LEU A 22 -3.16 46.13 -21.37
N LEU A 23 -3.20 45.33 -20.31
CA LEU A 23 -2.18 44.32 -19.93
C LEU A 23 -2.57 43.65 -18.60
N THR A 24 -3.70 42.94 -18.56
CA THR A 24 -3.92 41.92 -17.53
C THR A 24 -3.22 40.65 -17.98
N SER A 25 -2.05 40.41 -17.38
CA SER A 25 -1.29 39.17 -17.33
C SER A 25 -2.02 37.91 -17.83
N LEU A 26 -1.57 37.37 -18.97
CA LEU A 26 -1.65 35.93 -19.19
C LEU A 26 -0.65 35.26 -18.24
N LEU A 27 -1.08 34.98 -17.01
CA LEU A 27 -0.60 33.77 -16.36
C LEU A 27 -1.33 32.63 -17.07
N PRO A 28 -0.64 31.62 -17.63
CA PRO A 28 -1.32 30.37 -17.88
C PRO A 28 -1.83 29.94 -16.51
N ALA A 29 -3.15 29.79 -16.37
CA ALA A 29 -3.68 29.03 -15.26
C ALA A 29 -2.89 27.72 -15.26
N ALA A 30 -2.15 27.46 -14.18
CA ALA A 30 -1.58 26.16 -13.95
C ALA A 30 -2.74 25.20 -14.19
N SER A 31 -2.60 24.36 -15.21
CA SER A 31 -3.62 23.38 -15.56
C SER A 31 -3.86 22.57 -14.30
N ASP A 32 -4.95 22.86 -13.60
CA ASP A 32 -5.50 21.98 -12.59
C ASP A 32 -5.72 20.65 -13.31
N ALA A 33 -4.79 19.73 -13.14
CA ALA A 33 -4.97 18.36 -13.52
C ALA A 33 -6.12 17.88 -12.64
N SER A 34 -7.33 17.94 -13.20
CA SER A 34 -8.56 17.53 -12.50
C SER A 34 -8.30 16.15 -11.86
N PRO A 35 -8.45 16.01 -10.53
CA PRO A 35 -8.11 14.78 -9.80
C PRO A 35 -8.75 13.52 -10.42
N ASP A 36 -9.93 13.68 -11.02
CA ASP A 36 -10.67 12.63 -11.73
C ASP A 36 -9.92 11.96 -12.90
N LYS A 37 -8.82 12.55 -13.42
CA LYS A 37 -8.11 12.03 -14.61
C LYS A 37 -7.02 11.01 -14.29
N GLY A 38 -6.46 10.99 -13.08
CA GLY A 38 -5.30 10.17 -12.76
C GLY A 38 -5.63 8.68 -12.65
N LEU A 39 -6.50 8.33 -11.69
CA LEU A 39 -6.89 6.93 -11.46
C LEU A 39 -7.75 6.37 -12.59
N SER A 40 -8.57 7.19 -13.25
CA SER A 40 -9.35 6.78 -14.42
C SER A 40 -8.46 6.44 -15.62
N ALA A 41 -7.34 7.15 -15.82
CA ALA A 41 -6.36 6.79 -16.85
C ALA A 41 -5.67 5.45 -16.53
N ILE A 42 -5.30 5.21 -15.27
CA ILE A 42 -4.74 3.91 -14.85
C ILE A 42 -5.77 2.80 -15.05
N ALA A 43 -7.03 3.04 -14.69
CA ALA A 43 -8.10 2.07 -14.90
C ALA A 43 -8.28 1.72 -16.39
N SER A 44 -8.26 2.73 -17.25
CA SER A 44 -8.37 2.55 -18.70
C SER A 44 -7.20 1.74 -19.27
N ALA A 45 -5.99 1.94 -18.76
CA ALA A 45 -4.81 1.19 -19.17
C ALA A 45 -4.83 -0.28 -18.70
N LEU A 46 -5.34 -0.55 -17.48
CA LEU A 46 -5.36 -1.89 -16.90
C LEU A 46 -6.54 -2.75 -17.37
N THR A 47 -7.66 -2.14 -17.72
CA THR A 47 -8.89 -2.84 -18.16
C THR A 47 -8.65 -3.86 -19.28
N PRO A 48 -7.98 -3.53 -20.40
CA PRO A 48 -7.77 -4.52 -21.47
C PRO A 48 -6.86 -5.68 -21.05
N ILE A 49 -5.88 -5.44 -20.15
CA ILE A 49 -4.98 -6.49 -19.63
C ILE A 49 -5.78 -7.48 -18.77
N LEU A 50 -6.65 -6.97 -17.89
CA LEU A 50 -7.51 -7.79 -17.04
C LEU A 50 -8.51 -8.60 -17.85
N GLN A 51 -9.12 -7.99 -18.87
CA GLN A 51 -10.03 -8.68 -19.79
C GLN A 51 -9.34 -9.77 -20.59
N GLN A 52 -8.09 -9.54 -21.02
CA GLN A 52 -7.32 -10.56 -21.72
C GLN A 52 -6.94 -11.71 -20.77
N ALA A 53 -6.47 -11.41 -19.56
CA ALA A 53 -6.20 -12.41 -18.54
C ALA A 53 -7.43 -13.30 -18.25
N GLU A 54 -8.61 -12.69 -18.12
CA GLU A 54 -9.86 -13.43 -17.92
C GLU A 54 -10.18 -14.37 -19.08
N LYS A 55 -10.01 -13.92 -20.34
CA LYS A 55 -10.19 -14.77 -21.53
C LYS A 55 -9.22 -15.95 -21.58
N ASP A 56 -8.00 -15.75 -21.07
CA ASP A 56 -6.97 -16.78 -20.98
C ASP A 56 -7.15 -17.69 -19.76
N GLY A 57 -8.24 -17.51 -18.98
CA GLY A 57 -8.51 -18.29 -17.77
C GLY A 57 -7.60 -17.93 -16.58
N ILE A 58 -6.90 -16.79 -16.66
CA ILE A 58 -5.98 -16.30 -15.64
C ILE A 58 -6.72 -15.33 -14.72
N ARG A 59 -6.85 -15.71 -13.45
CA ARG A 59 -7.52 -14.89 -12.43
C ARG A 59 -6.58 -13.80 -11.92
N MET A 60 -6.88 -12.54 -12.21
CA MET A 60 -6.07 -11.37 -11.82
C MET A 60 -6.91 -10.30 -11.12
N SER A 61 -6.29 -9.59 -10.17
CA SER A 61 -6.88 -8.42 -9.51
C SER A 61 -5.80 -7.36 -9.28
N VAL A 62 -6.20 -6.09 -9.31
CA VAL A 62 -5.32 -4.94 -9.06
C VAL A 62 -6.04 -3.95 -8.16
N GLY A 63 -5.47 -3.69 -6.98
CA GLY A 63 -5.89 -2.65 -6.05
C GLY A 63 -4.89 -1.50 -6.03
N ILE A 64 -5.37 -0.26 -6.13
CA ILE A 64 -4.57 0.96 -6.08
C ILE A 64 -5.25 1.91 -5.12
N ARG A 65 -4.49 2.54 -4.23
CA ARG A 65 -4.99 3.56 -3.32
C ARG A 65 -4.09 4.77 -3.35
N ASP A 66 -4.68 5.95 -3.49
CA ASP A 66 -3.94 7.21 -3.36
C ASP A 66 -3.63 7.50 -1.90
N LEU A 67 -2.34 7.48 -1.56
CA LEU A 67 -1.84 7.86 -0.24
C LEU A 67 -1.41 9.33 -0.18
N SER A 68 -1.29 10.01 -1.32
CA SER A 68 -0.82 11.39 -1.41
C SER A 68 -1.93 12.42 -1.17
N GLY A 69 -3.20 12.03 -1.31
CA GLY A 69 -4.36 12.91 -1.26
C GLY A 69 -4.58 13.75 -2.53
N HIS A 70 -3.63 13.74 -3.47
CA HIS A 70 -3.74 14.49 -4.73
C HIS A 70 -4.90 14.01 -5.60
N TYR A 71 -5.30 12.75 -5.43
CA TYR A 71 -6.42 12.12 -6.11
C TYR A 71 -7.54 11.81 -5.10
N GLY A 72 -7.74 12.66 -4.09
CA GLY A 72 -8.85 12.55 -3.15
C GLY A 72 -8.83 11.32 -2.26
N HIS A 73 -7.66 10.67 -2.07
CA HIS A 73 -7.53 9.39 -1.36
C HIS A 73 -8.35 8.24 -1.99
N GLU A 74 -8.66 8.36 -3.27
CA GLU A 74 -9.44 7.37 -4.00
C GLU A 74 -8.78 5.99 -3.97
N THR A 75 -9.64 4.98 -4.02
CA THR A 75 -9.23 3.57 -4.13
C THR A 75 -9.86 2.97 -5.37
N LEU A 76 -9.02 2.44 -6.24
CA LEU A 76 -9.40 1.73 -7.45
C LEU A 76 -9.16 0.24 -7.25
N LEU A 77 -10.17 -0.57 -7.53
CA LEU A 77 -10.04 -2.02 -7.48
C LEU A 77 -10.66 -2.66 -8.72
N LEU A 78 -9.81 -3.34 -9.48
CA LEU A 78 -10.13 -3.94 -10.77
C LEU A 78 -9.86 -5.45 -10.78
N GLY A 79 -10.55 -6.16 -11.66
CA GLY A 79 -10.41 -7.61 -11.84
C GLY A 79 -11.20 -8.42 -10.80
N SER A 80 -10.74 -9.65 -10.55
CA SER A 80 -11.41 -10.61 -9.67
C SER A 80 -11.51 -10.10 -8.23
N ARG A 81 -12.65 -10.36 -7.59
CA ARG A 81 -12.88 -10.10 -6.16
C ARG A 81 -12.71 -11.33 -5.30
N GLU A 82 -12.35 -12.45 -5.91
CA GLU A 82 -12.11 -13.66 -5.16
C GLU A 82 -10.81 -13.55 -4.37
N PRO A 83 -10.69 -14.27 -3.25
CA PRO A 83 -9.49 -14.17 -2.46
C PRO A 83 -8.28 -14.93 -3.05
N TYR A 84 -7.09 -14.42 -2.74
CA TYR A 84 -5.79 -14.97 -3.16
C TYR A 84 -4.98 -15.50 -1.99
N MET A 85 -4.06 -16.43 -2.27
CA MET A 85 -3.01 -16.77 -1.31
C MET A 85 -2.07 -15.56 -1.17
N PRO A 86 -1.81 -15.07 0.05
CA PRO A 86 -0.96 -13.89 0.26
C PRO A 86 0.49 -14.09 -0.18
N ALA A 87 0.92 -15.35 -0.32
CA ALA A 87 2.33 -15.70 -0.42
C ALA A 87 3.14 -14.97 0.66
N SER A 88 4.28 -14.38 0.32
CA SER A 88 5.14 -13.68 1.27
C SER A 88 4.61 -12.32 1.74
N THR A 89 3.51 -11.80 1.18
CA THR A 89 2.94 -10.52 1.64
C THR A 89 2.40 -10.59 3.07
N ILE A 90 2.04 -11.79 3.55
CA ILE A 90 1.61 -12.02 4.95
C ILE A 90 2.69 -11.63 5.97
N LYS A 91 3.96 -11.63 5.58
CA LYS A 91 5.09 -11.26 6.45
C LYS A 91 5.05 -9.80 6.89
N LEU A 92 4.32 -8.95 6.16
CA LEU A 92 4.03 -7.58 6.59
C LEU A 92 3.17 -7.55 7.87
N ALA A 93 2.20 -8.46 8.00
CA ALA A 93 1.42 -8.59 9.23
C ALA A 93 2.28 -9.11 10.39
N VAL A 94 3.18 -10.07 10.11
CA VAL A 94 4.11 -10.62 11.12
C VAL A 94 5.04 -9.53 11.67
N VAL A 95 5.70 -8.75 10.80
CA VAL A 95 6.58 -7.67 11.28
C VAL A 95 5.79 -6.55 11.96
N SER A 96 4.58 -6.25 11.50
CA SER A 96 3.75 -5.22 12.14
C SER A 96 3.32 -5.64 13.55
N ALA A 97 3.02 -6.93 13.75
CA ALA A 97 2.72 -7.47 15.08
C ALA A 97 3.96 -7.48 15.99
N LEU A 98 5.14 -7.82 15.45
CA LEU A 98 6.42 -7.67 16.17
C LEU A 98 6.62 -6.23 16.63
N MET A 99 6.51 -5.27 15.73
CA MET A 99 6.72 -3.85 16.05
C MET A 99 5.69 -3.34 17.05
N GLN A 100 4.43 -3.79 16.99
CA GLN A 100 3.42 -3.43 17.97
C GLN A 100 3.77 -3.92 19.39
N GLN A 101 4.38 -5.10 19.53
CA GLN A 101 4.88 -5.60 20.81
C GLN A 101 6.11 -4.82 21.29
N VAL A 102 7.01 -4.45 20.37
CA VAL A 102 8.17 -3.59 20.66
C VAL A 102 7.74 -2.22 21.17
N ASP A 103 6.78 -1.57 20.50
CA ASP A 103 6.25 -0.26 20.91
C ASP A 103 5.58 -0.30 22.29
N ARG A 104 5.02 -1.45 22.68
CA ARG A 104 4.45 -1.70 24.01
C ARG A 104 5.49 -2.08 25.07
N GLY A 105 6.75 -2.25 24.69
CA GLY A 105 7.81 -2.72 25.58
C GLY A 105 7.68 -4.20 25.98
N GLU A 106 6.86 -4.98 25.28
CA GLU A 106 6.67 -6.42 25.52
C GLU A 106 7.85 -7.25 24.97
N LEU A 107 8.47 -6.76 23.89
CA LEU A 107 9.65 -7.33 23.23
C LEU A 107 10.67 -6.24 22.93
N SER A 108 11.93 -6.64 22.75
CA SER A 108 12.98 -5.77 22.20
C SER A 108 13.51 -6.33 20.89
N LEU A 109 13.82 -5.47 19.92
CA LEU A 109 14.50 -5.89 18.69
C LEU A 109 15.90 -6.48 18.97
N ALA A 110 16.50 -6.14 20.12
CA ALA A 110 17.76 -6.71 20.58
C ALA A 110 17.61 -8.08 21.25
N ASP A 111 16.38 -8.52 21.57
CA ASP A 111 16.14 -9.86 22.11
C ASP A 111 16.70 -10.91 21.17
N GLN A 112 17.29 -11.96 21.74
CA GLN A 112 17.88 -13.06 20.98
C GLN A 112 17.04 -14.32 21.09
N VAL A 113 17.05 -15.08 20.00
CA VAL A 113 16.52 -16.45 19.95
C VAL A 113 17.59 -17.35 19.35
N THR A 114 17.74 -18.55 19.92
CA THR A 114 18.60 -19.57 19.34
C THR A 114 17.85 -20.24 18.21
N VAL A 115 18.34 -20.09 16.98
CA VAL A 115 17.86 -20.82 15.81
C VAL A 115 18.68 -22.11 15.69
N THR A 116 18.01 -23.25 15.66
CA THR A 116 18.65 -24.57 15.55
C THR A 116 18.49 -25.13 14.12
N PRO A 117 19.24 -26.19 13.75
CA PRO A 117 19.08 -26.82 12.44
C PRO A 117 17.64 -27.27 12.13
N GLU A 118 16.85 -27.62 13.14
CA GLU A 118 15.47 -28.09 13.02
C GLU A 118 14.48 -26.97 12.67
N ASP A 119 14.82 -25.71 12.97
CA ASP A 119 14.01 -24.54 12.63
C ASP A 119 14.14 -24.16 11.14
N VAL A 120 15.21 -24.62 10.49
CA VAL A 120 15.56 -24.23 9.12
C VAL A 120 14.61 -24.86 8.12
N VAL A 121 13.92 -24.02 7.36
CA VAL A 121 13.02 -24.44 6.28
C VAL A 121 13.54 -23.95 4.92
N GLY A 122 13.17 -24.67 3.86
CA GLY A 122 13.58 -24.33 2.50
C GLY A 122 12.83 -23.14 1.88
N GLY A 123 13.10 -22.92 0.60
CA GLY A 123 12.47 -21.88 -0.21
C GLY A 123 13.34 -20.62 -0.30
N SER A 124 12.83 -19.48 0.16
CA SER A 124 13.52 -18.19 0.09
C SER A 124 14.19 -17.84 1.41
N GLY A 125 15.32 -17.12 1.34
CA GLY A 125 16.09 -16.67 2.50
C GLY A 125 17.53 -17.15 2.52
N SER A 126 18.42 -16.37 3.12
CA SER A 126 19.83 -16.74 3.29
C SER A 126 20.07 -17.68 4.47
N LEU A 127 19.18 -17.69 5.49
CA LEU A 127 19.39 -18.50 6.70
C LEU A 127 19.52 -19.98 6.35
N GLN A 128 18.83 -20.49 5.32
CA GLN A 128 18.93 -21.89 4.91
C GLN A 128 20.34 -22.34 4.47
N THR A 129 21.26 -21.41 4.25
CA THR A 129 22.65 -21.68 3.82
C THR A 129 23.68 -21.42 4.91
N GLU A 130 23.26 -20.98 6.09
CA GLU A 130 24.14 -20.71 7.23
C GLU A 130 24.34 -21.94 8.11
N SER A 131 25.32 -21.89 9.02
CA SER A 131 25.61 -22.98 9.98
C SER A 131 24.90 -22.74 11.30
N PHE A 132 24.18 -23.73 11.83
CA PHE A 132 23.43 -23.64 13.10
C PHE A 132 23.94 -24.65 14.14
N PRO A 133 23.74 -24.41 15.45
CA PRO A 133 22.90 -23.37 16.07
C PRO A 133 23.51 -21.96 16.04
N GLN A 134 22.66 -20.93 16.00
CA GLN A 134 23.07 -19.52 16.12
C GLN A 134 22.10 -18.72 16.99
N ASN A 135 22.62 -17.78 17.79
CA ASN A 135 21.80 -16.78 18.49
C ASN A 135 21.58 -15.57 17.58
N LEU A 136 20.33 -15.36 17.16
CA LEU A 136 19.95 -14.28 16.25
C LEU A 136 19.06 -13.27 16.97
N THR A 137 19.27 -11.97 16.72
CA THR A 137 18.38 -10.92 17.23
C THR A 137 17.06 -10.90 16.45
N LEU A 138 15.99 -10.45 17.11
CA LEU A 138 14.70 -10.23 16.44
C LEU A 138 14.84 -9.20 15.31
N GLU A 139 15.71 -8.20 15.45
CA GLU A 139 16.04 -7.25 14.38
C GLU A 139 16.57 -7.96 13.13
N ARG A 140 17.56 -8.85 13.29
CA ARG A 140 18.16 -9.59 12.17
C ARG A 140 17.11 -10.46 11.49
N LEU A 141 16.31 -11.19 12.27
CA LEU A 141 15.24 -12.02 11.74
C LEU A 141 14.20 -11.19 10.97
N ALA A 142 13.75 -10.06 11.54
CA ALA A 142 12.77 -9.19 10.89
C ALA A 142 13.30 -8.60 9.59
N ARG A 143 14.57 -8.18 9.58
CA ARG A 143 15.25 -7.70 8.38
C ARG A 143 15.30 -8.78 7.30
N LEU A 144 15.78 -9.98 7.61
CA LEU A 144 15.88 -11.07 6.64
C LEU A 144 14.50 -11.50 6.12
N MET A 145 13.50 -11.54 7.00
CA MET A 145 12.11 -11.83 6.63
C MET A 145 11.57 -10.82 5.61
N ILE A 146 11.90 -9.54 5.73
CA ILE A 146 11.38 -8.49 4.84
C ILE A 146 12.25 -8.32 3.58
N THR A 147 13.56 -8.29 3.70
CA THR A 147 14.45 -7.97 2.57
C THR A 147 14.75 -9.17 1.68
N GLN A 148 14.70 -10.38 2.23
CA GLN A 148 14.99 -11.62 1.48
C GLN A 148 13.82 -12.59 1.46
N SER A 149 12.67 -12.19 2.05
CA SER A 149 11.56 -13.10 2.26
C SER A 149 11.98 -14.40 2.96
N ASP A 150 12.88 -14.30 3.94
CA ASP A 150 13.45 -15.49 4.58
C ASP A 150 12.37 -16.30 5.33
N ASN A 151 12.18 -17.57 4.97
CA ASN A 151 11.13 -18.43 5.52
C ASN A 151 11.45 -18.94 6.93
N THR A 152 12.72 -19.25 7.21
CA THR A 152 13.18 -19.63 8.55
C THR A 152 12.97 -18.48 9.51
N ALA A 153 13.41 -17.28 9.13
CA ALA A 153 13.20 -16.08 9.94
C ALA A 153 11.70 -15.80 10.17
N THR A 154 10.88 -16.03 9.15
CA THR A 154 9.41 -15.89 9.28
C THR A 154 8.86 -16.84 10.34
N ASN A 155 9.23 -18.13 10.30
CA ASN A 155 8.72 -19.13 11.22
C ASN A 155 9.15 -18.86 12.67
N VAL A 156 10.42 -18.52 12.87
CA VAL A 156 10.96 -18.15 14.19
C VAL A 156 10.26 -16.90 14.75
N LEU A 157 9.98 -15.89 13.91
CA LEU A 157 9.22 -14.71 14.34
C LEU A 157 7.76 -15.01 14.63
N ILE A 158 7.12 -15.92 13.88
CA ILE A 158 5.75 -16.37 14.20
C ILE A 158 5.73 -17.03 15.58
N ASP A 159 6.73 -17.83 15.93
CA ASP A 159 6.83 -18.44 17.26
C ASP A 159 7.03 -17.41 18.37
N LYS A 160 7.88 -16.41 18.11
CA LYS A 160 8.18 -15.38 19.10
C LYS A 160 7.01 -14.41 19.31
N VAL A 161 6.34 -13.99 18.25
CA VAL A 161 5.23 -13.01 18.28
C VAL A 161 3.91 -13.67 18.64
N GLY A 162 3.70 -14.91 18.21
CA GLY A 162 2.44 -15.65 18.34
C GLY A 162 1.49 -15.43 17.15
N MET A 163 1.00 -16.54 16.58
CA MET A 163 0.07 -16.52 15.43
C MET A 163 -1.23 -15.76 15.75
N ASP A 164 -1.77 -15.94 16.96
CA ASP A 164 -3.00 -15.26 17.40
C ASP A 164 -2.82 -13.75 17.46
N ARG A 165 -1.63 -13.25 17.86
CA ARG A 165 -1.33 -11.81 17.89
C ARG A 165 -1.27 -11.23 16.48
N VAL A 166 -0.72 -11.99 15.53
CA VAL A 166 -0.72 -11.60 14.11
C VAL A 166 -2.15 -11.56 13.57
N GLN A 167 -2.99 -12.56 13.86
CA GLN A 167 -4.38 -12.58 13.43
C GLN A 167 -5.19 -11.44 14.06
N GLN A 168 -5.03 -11.21 15.36
CA GLN A 168 -5.69 -10.12 16.08
C GLN A 168 -5.33 -8.75 15.48
N LEU A 169 -4.07 -8.53 15.10
CA LEU A 169 -3.66 -7.31 14.41
C LEU A 169 -4.37 -7.17 13.06
N MET A 170 -4.42 -8.24 12.26
CA MET A 170 -5.11 -8.21 10.98
C MET A 170 -6.59 -7.90 11.14
N ASP A 171 -7.25 -8.45 12.16
CA ASP A 171 -8.65 -8.16 12.48
C ASP A 171 -8.85 -6.69 12.92
N GLN A 172 -7.94 -6.14 13.72
CA GLN A 172 -7.94 -4.72 14.13
C GLN A 172 -7.78 -3.77 12.94
N LEU A 173 -7.04 -4.19 11.91
CA LEU A 173 -6.83 -3.45 10.66
C LEU A 173 -7.93 -3.70 9.62
N ASP A 174 -9.01 -4.38 9.99
CA ASP A 174 -10.12 -4.75 9.10
C ASP A 174 -9.70 -5.64 7.91
N LEU A 175 -8.58 -6.36 8.04
CA LEU A 175 -8.08 -7.33 7.06
C LEU A 175 -8.81 -8.67 7.18
N ARG A 176 -10.15 -8.63 7.26
CA ARG A 176 -11.03 -9.76 7.63
C ARG A 176 -10.91 -11.02 6.77
N THR A 177 -10.35 -10.88 5.57
CA THR A 177 -10.16 -12.01 4.66
C THR A 177 -8.77 -12.62 4.79
N MET A 178 -7.79 -11.85 5.28
CA MET A 178 -6.42 -12.26 5.50
C MET A 178 -6.31 -13.13 6.75
N HIS A 179 -5.77 -14.32 6.56
CA HIS A 179 -5.61 -15.31 7.62
C HIS A 179 -4.20 -15.85 7.61
N LEU A 180 -3.56 -15.96 8.78
CA LEU A 180 -2.28 -16.67 8.95
C LEU A 180 -2.60 -18.05 9.54
N GLY A 181 -2.82 -19.04 8.68
CA GLY A 181 -3.28 -20.37 9.11
C GLY A 181 -2.18 -21.40 9.39
N ARG A 182 -0.93 -21.14 8.98
CA ARG A 182 0.22 -22.02 9.24
C ARG A 182 1.55 -21.30 9.02
N LYS A 183 2.60 -21.88 9.58
CA LYS A 183 4.00 -21.54 9.28
C LYS A 183 4.37 -21.84 7.82
N MET A 184 5.42 -21.19 7.34
CA MET A 184 6.00 -21.44 6.01
C MET A 184 6.46 -22.89 5.93
N PHE A 185 6.11 -23.57 4.83
CA PHE A 185 6.43 -24.99 4.58
C PHE A 185 5.92 -26.01 5.62
N ALA A 186 5.09 -25.61 6.59
CA ALA A 186 4.39 -26.56 7.44
C ALA A 186 3.33 -27.33 6.63
N ALA A 187 3.10 -28.59 6.99
CA ALA A 187 2.04 -29.40 6.39
C ALA A 187 0.70 -28.66 6.45
N ALA A 188 -0.11 -28.80 5.40
CA ALA A 188 -1.51 -28.39 5.53
C ALA A 188 -2.12 -29.33 6.56
N PRO A 189 -2.93 -28.84 7.52
CA PRO A 189 -3.64 -29.76 8.38
C PRO A 189 -4.52 -30.72 7.53
N SER A 190 -5.04 -31.81 8.09
CA SER A 190 -5.87 -32.75 7.31
C SER A 190 -7.30 -32.21 7.19
N PRO A 191 -7.90 -32.13 5.98
CA PRO A 191 -9.32 -31.79 5.87
C PRO A 191 -10.15 -32.74 6.75
N PRO A 192 -11.27 -32.28 7.34
CA PRO A 192 -12.13 -33.14 8.12
C PRO A 192 -12.68 -34.21 7.16
N PRO A 193 -13.03 -35.42 7.66
CA PRO A 193 -13.66 -36.42 6.82
C PRO A 193 -14.87 -35.81 6.11
N ALA A 194 -14.91 -35.96 4.79
CA ALA A 194 -15.89 -35.30 3.93
C ALA A 194 -17.31 -35.70 4.32
N VAL A 195 -18.02 -34.83 5.04
CA VAL A 195 -19.48 -34.89 5.08
C VAL A 195 -19.94 -34.50 3.68
N ARG A 196 -20.49 -35.48 2.93
CA ARG A 196 -21.16 -35.26 1.64
C ARG A 196 -22.14 -34.09 1.81
N SER A 197 -21.77 -32.91 1.32
CA SER A 197 -22.65 -31.75 1.24
C SER A 197 -22.93 -31.46 -0.23
N PRO A 198 -24.17 -31.10 -0.59
CA PRO A 198 -24.60 -30.95 -1.99
C PRO A 198 -24.03 -29.67 -2.61
N ALA A 199 -24.17 -29.58 -3.94
CA ALA A 199 -23.57 -28.59 -4.85
C ALA A 199 -23.66 -27.10 -4.39
N PRO A 200 -22.71 -26.24 -4.81
CA PRO A 200 -22.58 -24.89 -4.28
C PRO A 200 -23.61 -23.96 -4.92
N SER A 201 -24.65 -23.62 -4.17
CA SER A 201 -25.37 -22.36 -4.38
C SER A 201 -25.66 -21.74 -3.02
N SER A 202 -25.12 -20.52 -2.85
CA SER A 202 -25.43 -19.56 -1.79
C SER A 202 -25.53 -20.10 -0.35
N LEU A 203 -24.41 -20.05 0.39
CA LEU A 203 -24.47 -19.96 1.85
C LEU A 203 -23.68 -18.72 2.31
N PRO A 204 -24.30 -17.79 3.06
CA PRO A 204 -23.57 -16.74 3.74
C PRO A 204 -22.76 -17.32 4.90
N TRP A 205 -21.61 -16.70 5.15
CA TRP A 205 -20.68 -16.98 6.23
C TRP A 205 -21.40 -17.25 7.58
N SER A 206 -20.97 -18.29 8.29
CA SER A 206 -21.38 -18.56 9.68
C SER A 206 -20.13 -18.70 10.56
N PRO A 207 -20.08 -18.10 11.76
CA PRO A 207 -18.90 -18.02 12.60
C PRO A 207 -18.46 -19.33 13.29
N GLY A 208 -19.04 -20.49 12.92
CA GLY A 208 -18.83 -21.77 13.59
C GLY A 208 -17.84 -22.75 12.93
N ASN A 209 -17.33 -22.46 11.72
CA ASN A 209 -16.42 -23.35 10.99
C ASN A 209 -15.01 -22.74 10.86
N LEU A 210 -14.24 -22.78 11.96
CA LEU A 210 -12.83 -22.35 12.01
C LEU A 210 -11.84 -23.41 11.49
N ALA A 211 -12.33 -24.54 11.00
CA ALA A 211 -11.51 -25.54 10.35
C ALA A 211 -11.75 -25.44 8.84
N TRP A 212 -10.69 -25.10 8.09
CA TRP A 212 -10.59 -25.25 6.62
C TRP A 212 -10.98 -24.08 5.73
N HIS A 213 -10.18 -23.01 5.76
CA HIS A 213 -10.04 -22.14 4.60
C HIS A 213 -8.57 -21.96 4.22
N PRO A 214 -8.19 -22.09 2.92
CA PRO A 214 -6.88 -21.67 2.45
C PRO A 214 -6.64 -20.21 2.83
N LEU A 215 -5.39 -19.78 2.96
CA LEU A 215 -5.05 -18.37 3.19
C LEU A 215 -5.72 -17.54 2.08
N ARG A 216 -6.53 -16.57 2.46
CA ARG A 216 -7.33 -15.77 1.52
C ARG A 216 -6.93 -14.32 1.71
N VAL A 217 -6.95 -13.50 0.67
CA VAL A 217 -6.79 -12.05 0.74
C VAL A 217 -7.74 -11.46 -0.27
N ASN A 218 -8.68 -10.63 0.18
CA ASN A 218 -9.48 -9.80 -0.70
C ASN A 218 -8.69 -8.53 -1.03
N PRO A 219 -8.50 -8.21 -2.32
CA PRO A 219 -7.79 -7.00 -2.72
C PRO A 219 -8.47 -5.70 -2.24
N ALA A 220 -9.76 -5.73 -1.87
CA ALA A 220 -10.45 -4.57 -1.26
C ALA A 220 -9.98 -4.24 0.16
N SER A 221 -9.41 -5.22 0.86
CA SER A 221 -8.87 -5.05 2.21
C SER A 221 -7.42 -4.60 2.20
N PHE A 222 -6.75 -4.48 1.05
CA PHE A 222 -5.32 -4.16 0.99
C PHE A 222 -5.07 -2.65 1.16
N THR A 223 -5.26 -2.17 2.39
CA THR A 223 -4.79 -0.85 2.83
C THR A 223 -3.98 -1.05 4.09
N ILE A 224 -2.70 -1.40 3.94
CA ILE A 224 -1.73 -1.13 4.99
C ILE A 224 -1.28 0.31 4.75
N SER A 225 -1.77 1.25 5.56
CA SER A 225 -1.12 2.55 5.64
C SER A 225 0.32 2.32 6.10
N VAL A 226 1.27 2.52 5.18
CA VAL A 226 2.74 2.48 5.41
C VAL A 226 3.17 3.52 6.46
N THR A 227 2.25 4.29 7.02
CA THR A 227 2.45 5.18 8.16
C THR A 227 2.75 4.42 9.46
N THR A 228 2.21 3.22 9.67
CA THR A 228 2.48 2.42 10.89
C THR A 228 3.77 1.62 10.78
N VAL A 229 4.18 1.23 9.57
CA VAL A 229 5.52 0.68 9.33
C VAL A 229 6.47 1.83 9.00
N ARG A 230 6.77 2.65 10.01
CA ARG A 230 7.90 3.58 9.91
C ARG A 230 9.18 2.76 9.89
N MET A 231 9.55 2.23 8.71
CA MET A 231 10.84 1.60 8.42
C MET A 231 12.00 2.62 8.39
N GLN A 232 11.94 3.66 9.23
CA GLN A 232 13.08 4.53 9.54
C GLN A 232 13.72 4.04 10.84
N ALA A 233 14.37 2.88 10.83
CA ALA A 233 15.41 2.49 11.78
C ALA A 233 15.72 0.98 11.65
N ILE A 234 16.15 0.55 10.46
CA ILE A 234 17.02 -0.62 10.40
C ILE A 234 18.28 -0.30 9.58
N SER A 235 18.84 0.90 9.73
CA SER A 235 20.14 1.25 9.17
C SER A 235 20.80 2.32 10.06
N PRO A 236 21.95 2.04 10.69
CA PRO A 236 22.77 3.08 11.31
C PRO A 236 23.81 3.53 10.29
N GLN A 237 23.41 4.14 9.17
CA GLN A 237 24.35 4.84 8.30
C GLN A 237 23.71 6.13 7.77
N PRO A 238 24.29 7.32 8.02
CA PRO A 238 23.79 8.55 7.44
C PRO A 238 24.04 8.54 5.93
N VAL A 239 22.97 8.47 5.15
CA VAL A 239 23.02 8.75 3.71
C VAL A 239 23.35 10.23 3.55
N LYS A 240 24.60 10.53 3.16
CA LYS A 240 24.98 11.87 2.70
C LYS A 240 24.11 12.21 1.48
N LEU A 241 23.18 13.14 1.64
CA LEU A 241 22.50 13.79 0.53
C LEU A 241 23.55 14.60 -0.23
N ALA A 242 23.92 14.15 -1.43
CA ALA A 242 24.69 14.97 -2.36
C ALA A 242 23.82 16.17 -2.75
N SER A 243 24.24 17.38 -2.40
CA SER A 243 23.58 18.60 -2.86
C SER A 243 23.78 18.73 -4.36
N CYS A 244 22.70 18.80 -5.13
CA CYS A 244 22.74 19.32 -6.50
C CYS A 244 23.11 20.82 -6.41
N ALA A 245 24.37 21.15 -6.69
CA ALA A 245 24.79 22.52 -6.92
C ALA A 245 24.42 22.95 -8.35
N GLU A 246 23.94 24.18 -8.49
CA GLU A 246 23.64 24.86 -9.77
C GLU A 246 24.81 24.81 -10.76
N PRO A 247 24.55 24.77 -12.08
CA PRO A 247 25.60 24.94 -13.07
C PRO A 247 26.08 26.40 -13.10
N ALA A 248 27.32 26.60 -12.68
CA ALA A 248 28.04 27.85 -12.87
C ALA A 248 28.20 28.16 -14.38
N ARG A 249 27.86 29.39 -14.76
CA ARG A 249 28.14 29.98 -16.07
C ARG A 249 29.66 29.99 -16.30
N ALA A 250 30.15 29.19 -17.24
CA ALA A 250 31.51 29.30 -17.75
C ALA A 250 31.52 30.35 -18.87
N GLY A 251 32.18 31.48 -18.60
CA GLY A 251 32.56 32.48 -19.58
C GLY A 251 33.73 32.00 -20.42
N LEU A 252 33.75 32.48 -21.66
CA LEU A 252 34.85 32.39 -22.61
C LEU A 252 36.16 32.94 -22.03
N THR A 253 37.27 32.22 -22.25
CA THR A 253 38.52 32.74 -22.87
C THR A 253 39.52 31.60 -23.04
N GLU A 254 39.79 31.21 -24.29
CA GLU A 254 41.05 30.58 -24.71
C GLU A 254 42.10 31.69 -24.91
N GLN A 255 43.31 31.50 -24.39
CA GLN A 255 44.56 31.96 -25.00
C GLN A 255 45.78 31.29 -24.33
N LEU A 256 46.63 30.73 -25.20
CA LEU A 256 47.96 30.10 -25.03
C LEU A 256 47.99 28.59 -24.74
#